data_AF-A0A5A7ZZ66-F1
#
_entry.id   AF-A0A5A7ZZ66-F1
#
_cell.length_a   1.000
_cell.length_b   1.000
_cell.length_c   1.000
_cell.angle_alpha   90.00
_cell.angle_beta   90.00
_cell.angle_gamma   90.00
#
_symmetry.space_group_name_H-M   'P 1'
#
loop_
_entity.id
_entity.type
_entity.pdbx_description
1 polymer ?
#
loop_
_entity_poly.entity_id
_entity_poly.type
_entity_poly.pdbx_seq_one_letter_code
_entity_poly.pdbx_strand_id
1 'polypeptide(L)'
;MARALKEPKEAKEEGAKRHWLSARTTAELNQILKDAAQTSGRSVSQEIEFRLEKSFLAEKVEAETKAKTPMRPLDQKSEALFRSISMAAGTVMTKLDASWVDDIYARAAVKSAIIEAFSSYVANNRIDLAKDGLDLERLSHATRIGQAFGRLMGDLSATPGGDLLLNELRGILSPSNVGLGDVLAPEKARRDIALKELNASLEA
;
A
#
# COMPACT_ATOMS: atom_id res chain seq x y z
N MET A 1 -60.62 -32.54 -6.45
CA MET A 1 -60.14 -31.17 -6.71
C MET A 1 -58.71 -31.05 -6.20
N ALA A 2 -57.71 -31.31 -7.05
CA ALA A 2 -56.30 -31.20 -6.69
C ALA A 2 -55.79 -29.80 -7.02
N ARG A 3 -55.33 -29.08 -6.01
CA ARG A 3 -54.81 -27.71 -6.08
C ARG A 3 -53.35 -27.77 -6.52
N ALA A 4 -53.06 -27.40 -7.77
CA ALA A 4 -51.70 -27.32 -8.28
C ALA A 4 -50.91 -26.26 -7.50
N LEU A 5 -49.92 -26.72 -6.73
CA LEU A 5 -48.88 -25.85 -6.15
C LEU A 5 -48.00 -25.36 -7.29
N LYS A 6 -48.02 -24.05 -7.49
CA LYS A 6 -47.20 -23.34 -8.47
C LYS A 6 -45.80 -23.19 -7.86
N GLU A 7 -44.84 -23.93 -8.39
CA GLU A 7 -43.44 -23.81 -7.99
C GLU A 7 -42.90 -22.39 -8.27
N PRO A 8 -42.02 -21.85 -7.41
CA PRO A 8 -41.46 -20.52 -7.57
C PRO A 8 -40.54 -20.47 -8.78
N LYS A 9 -40.81 -19.54 -9.70
CA LYS A 9 -39.95 -19.24 -10.85
C LYS A 9 -38.58 -18.80 -10.33
N GLU A 10 -37.55 -19.53 -10.75
CA GLU A 10 -36.14 -19.18 -10.62
C GLU A 10 -35.90 -17.72 -11.02
N ALA A 11 -35.20 -16.99 -10.14
CA ALA A 11 -34.74 -15.63 -10.39
C ALA A 11 -33.70 -15.69 -11.53
N LYS A 12 -34.13 -15.29 -12.73
CA LYS A 12 -33.21 -15.04 -13.84
C LYS A 12 -32.26 -13.92 -13.42
N GLU A 13 -30.97 -14.23 -13.42
CA GLU A 13 -29.88 -13.26 -13.33
C GLU A 13 -30.13 -12.15 -14.35
N GLU A 14 -30.48 -10.96 -13.85
CA GLU A 14 -30.58 -9.76 -14.68
C GLU A 14 -29.15 -9.39 -15.11
N GLY A 15 -28.75 -9.83 -16.29
CA GLY A 15 -27.64 -9.20 -17.02
C GLY A 15 -27.91 -7.69 -17.03
N ALA A 16 -27.04 -6.94 -16.35
CA ALA A 16 -27.24 -5.54 -16.00
C ALA A 16 -27.87 -4.75 -17.15
N LYS A 17 -29.13 -4.33 -16.97
CA LYS A 17 -29.84 -3.47 -17.92
C LYS A 17 -28.99 -2.21 -18.09
N ARG A 18 -28.36 -2.06 -19.25
CA ARG A 18 -27.55 -0.87 -19.56
C ARG A 18 -28.48 0.34 -19.69
N HIS A 19 -28.21 1.37 -18.92
CA HIS A 19 -28.91 2.65 -19.02
C HIS A 19 -28.15 3.58 -19.97
N TRP A 20 -28.87 4.22 -20.89
CA TRP A 20 -28.25 5.18 -21.81
C TRP A 20 -27.78 6.42 -21.05
N LEU A 21 -26.51 6.77 -21.20
CA LEU A 21 -25.92 7.98 -20.65
C LEU A 21 -25.43 8.86 -21.80
N SER A 22 -26.06 10.03 -21.96
CA SER A 22 -25.63 11.04 -22.93
C SER A 22 -24.61 11.97 -22.26
N ALA A 23 -23.35 11.87 -22.65
CA ALA A 23 -22.29 12.75 -22.17
C ALA A 23 -21.87 13.74 -23.27
N ARG A 24 -21.68 15.00 -22.89
CA ARG A 24 -21.02 16.00 -23.75
C ARG A 24 -19.56 16.10 -23.33
N THR A 25 -18.65 15.92 -24.27
CA THR A 25 -17.20 16.01 -24.06
C THR A 25 -16.58 16.98 -25.04
N THR A 26 -15.38 17.49 -24.71
CA THR A 26 -14.58 18.27 -25.66
C THR A 26 -14.01 17.35 -26.75
N ALA A 27 -13.66 17.92 -27.91
CA ALA A 27 -13.06 17.16 -29.01
C ALA A 27 -11.73 16.50 -28.61
N GLU A 28 -10.91 17.20 -27.83
CA GLU A 28 -9.65 16.70 -27.28
C GLU A 28 -9.87 15.49 -26.37
N LEU A 29 -10.81 15.58 -25.43
CA LEU A 29 -11.10 14.47 -24.52
C LEU A 29 -11.66 13.25 -25.27
N ASN A 30 -12.48 13.49 -26.29
CA ASN A 30 -12.98 12.43 -27.15
C ASN A 30 -11.85 11.72 -27.90
N GLN A 31 -10.84 12.46 -28.37
CA GLN A 31 -9.68 11.87 -29.02
C GLN A 31 -8.85 11.02 -28.04
N ILE A 32 -8.55 11.57 -26.85
CA ILE A 32 -7.83 10.86 -25.79
C ILE A 32 -8.54 9.55 -25.42
N LEU A 33 -9.87 9.57 -25.32
CA LEU A 33 -10.66 8.37 -25.01
C LEU A 33 -10.59 7.32 -26.13
N LYS A 34 -10.59 7.74 -27.39
CA LYS A 34 -10.45 6.82 -28.53
C LYS A 34 -9.07 6.16 -28.55
N ASP A 35 -8.02 6.94 -28.36
CA ASP A 35 -6.64 6.44 -28.33
C ASP A 35 -6.45 5.45 -27.18
N ALA A 36 -6.99 5.78 -26.00
CA ALA A 36 -6.97 4.89 -24.84
C ALA A 36 -7.76 3.60 -25.07
N ALA A 37 -8.97 3.69 -25.65
CA ALA A 37 -9.80 2.53 -25.97
C ALA A 37 -9.14 1.62 -27.01
N GLN A 38 -8.49 2.19 -28.03
CA GLN A 38 -7.72 1.44 -29.02
C GLN A 38 -6.53 0.72 -28.37
N THR A 39 -5.79 1.42 -27.50
CA THR A 39 -4.64 0.85 -26.79
C THR A 39 -5.06 -0.28 -25.85
N SER A 40 -6.22 -0.16 -25.19
CA SER A 40 -6.73 -1.17 -24.26
C SER A 40 -7.52 -2.30 -24.94
N GLY A 41 -7.77 -2.21 -26.24
CA GLY A 41 -8.59 -3.17 -26.99
C GLY A 41 -10.07 -3.15 -26.59
N ARG A 42 -10.57 -2.02 -26.07
CA ARG A 42 -11.95 -1.84 -25.61
C ARG A 42 -12.73 -0.93 -26.55
N SER A 43 -14.06 -1.01 -26.49
CA SER A 43 -14.88 0.07 -27.07
C SER A 43 -14.77 1.35 -26.24
N VAL A 44 -14.99 2.50 -26.86
CA VAL A 44 -14.96 3.81 -26.15
C VAL A 44 -15.92 3.82 -24.97
N SER A 45 -17.12 3.24 -25.12
CA SER A 45 -18.09 3.13 -24.03
C SER A 45 -17.57 2.30 -22.85
N GLN A 46 -16.95 1.15 -23.11
CA GLN A 46 -16.37 0.31 -22.06
C GLN A 46 -15.17 0.96 -21.37
N GLU A 47 -14.35 1.70 -22.11
CA GLU A 47 -13.23 2.44 -21.54
C GLU A 47 -13.71 3.58 -20.63
N ILE A 48 -14.81 4.25 -20.99
CA ILE A 48 -15.48 5.24 -20.13
C ILE A 48 -16.00 4.58 -18.86
N GLU A 49 -16.73 3.46 -18.97
CA GLU A 49 -17.23 2.69 -17.82
C GLU A 49 -16.08 2.29 -16.89
N PHE A 50 -15.02 1.68 -17.43
CA PHE A 50 -13.85 1.27 -16.67
C PHE A 50 -13.18 2.41 -15.91
N ARG A 51 -13.05 3.59 -16.53
CA ARG A 51 -12.44 4.77 -15.89
C ARG A 51 -13.32 5.34 -14.80
N LEU A 52 -14.64 5.39 -15.02
CA LEU A 52 -15.60 5.84 -14.01
C LEU A 52 -15.61 4.88 -12.82
N GLU A 53 -15.65 3.57 -13.06
CA GLU A 53 -15.55 2.55 -12.01
C GLU A 53 -14.27 2.70 -11.20
N LYS A 54 -13.11 2.87 -11.86
CA LYS A 54 -11.85 3.14 -11.18
C LYS A 54 -11.88 4.43 -10.35
N SER A 55 -12.48 5.50 -10.87
CA SER A 55 -12.62 6.76 -10.16
C SER A 55 -13.45 6.59 -8.88
N PHE A 56 -14.61 5.95 -8.98
CA PHE A 56 -15.47 5.70 -7.82
C PHE A 56 -14.82 4.75 -6.82
N LEU A 57 -14.08 3.74 -7.28
CA LEU A 57 -13.35 2.84 -6.41
C LEU A 57 -12.22 3.58 -5.67
N ALA A 58 -11.50 4.47 -6.35
CA ALA A 58 -10.48 5.31 -5.72
C ALA A 58 -11.09 6.24 -4.65
N GLU A 59 -12.19 6.93 -4.97
CA GLU A 59 -12.92 7.79 -4.02
C GLU A 59 -13.46 7.00 -2.83
N LYS A 60 -14.00 5.80 -3.06
CA LYS A 60 -14.49 4.92 -2.00
C LYS A 60 -13.35 4.46 -1.09
N VAL A 61 -12.22 4.04 -1.67
CA VAL A 61 -11.03 3.69 -0.90
C VAL A 61 -10.52 4.91 -0.11
N GLU A 62 -10.53 6.10 -0.70
CA GLU A 62 -10.14 7.33 -0.02
C GLU A 62 -11.10 7.68 1.15
N ALA A 63 -12.41 7.55 0.95
CA ALA A 63 -13.41 7.78 1.97
C ALA A 63 -13.32 6.74 3.11
N GLU A 64 -13.15 5.46 2.77
CA GLU A 64 -13.00 4.39 3.76
C GLU A 64 -11.68 4.48 4.52
N THR A 65 -10.59 4.89 3.86
CA THR A 65 -9.30 5.13 4.53
C THR A 65 -9.39 6.33 5.46
N LYS A 66 -9.98 7.46 5.05
CA LYS A 66 -10.24 8.61 5.92
C LYS A 66 -11.12 8.29 7.11
N ALA A 67 -12.12 7.41 6.94
CA ALA A 67 -13.06 7.06 7.99
C ALA A 67 -12.50 6.06 9.02
N LYS A 68 -11.60 5.14 8.63
CA LYS A 68 -11.19 4.02 9.48
C LYS A 68 -9.82 4.18 10.13
N THR A 69 -8.92 4.99 9.57
CA THR A 69 -7.61 5.27 10.18
C THR A 69 -7.15 6.63 9.68
N PRO A 70 -6.95 7.66 10.53
CA PRO A 70 -6.31 8.88 10.07
C PRO A 70 -4.87 8.51 9.67
N MET A 71 -4.64 8.19 8.39
CA MET A 71 -3.31 8.20 7.83
C MET A 71 -2.80 9.61 8.10
N ARG A 72 -1.76 9.71 8.93
CA ARG A 72 -1.07 10.98 9.08
C ARG A 72 -0.63 11.37 7.67
N PRO A 73 -1.00 12.57 7.17
CA PRO A 73 -0.45 13.03 5.91
C PRO A 73 1.07 12.91 6.01
N LEU A 74 1.71 12.44 4.94
CA LEU A 74 3.17 12.46 4.89
C LEU A 74 3.62 13.88 5.21
N ASP A 75 4.58 13.99 6.11
CA ASP A 75 5.20 15.28 6.36
C ASP A 75 6.01 15.72 5.12
N GLN A 76 6.25 17.02 5.02
CA GLN A 76 6.96 17.61 3.87
C GLN A 76 8.34 16.97 3.62
N LYS A 77 9.02 16.49 4.66
CA LYS A 77 10.33 15.84 4.50
C LYS A 77 10.17 14.46 3.89
N SER A 78 9.21 13.67 4.39
CA SER A 78 8.86 12.39 3.78
C SER A 78 8.47 12.53 2.31
N GLU A 79 7.64 13.53 1.95
CA GLU A 79 7.29 13.79 0.56
C GLU A 79 8.51 14.16 -0.31
N ALA A 80 9.42 14.99 0.22
CA ALA A 80 10.65 15.36 -0.48
C ALA A 80 11.55 14.14 -0.73
N LEU A 81 11.65 13.20 0.23
CA LEU A 81 12.37 11.95 0.05
C LEU A 81 11.77 11.13 -1.10
N PHE A 82 10.45 10.88 -1.09
CA PHE A 82 9.80 10.11 -2.16
C PHE A 82 9.95 10.77 -3.53
N ARG A 83 9.87 12.10 -3.59
CA ARG A 83 10.11 12.85 -4.83
C ARG A 83 11.54 12.63 -5.34
N SER A 84 12.53 12.71 -4.46
CA SER A 84 13.94 12.48 -4.82
C SER A 84 14.18 11.08 -5.36
N ILE A 85 13.62 10.05 -4.70
CA ILE A 85 13.69 8.65 -5.14
C ILE A 85 13.06 8.48 -6.53
N SER A 86 11.84 9.01 -6.72
CA SER A 86 11.12 8.92 -8.00
C SER A 86 11.86 9.63 -9.13
N MET A 87 12.44 10.81 -8.87
CA MET A 87 13.24 11.54 -9.85
C MET A 87 14.52 10.77 -10.23
N ALA A 88 15.20 10.16 -9.26
CA ALA A 88 16.40 9.37 -9.50
C ALA A 88 16.09 8.15 -10.38
N ALA A 89 15.05 7.38 -10.04
CA ALA A 89 14.59 6.24 -10.83
C ALA A 89 14.18 6.65 -12.26
N GLY A 90 13.37 7.71 -12.38
CA GLY A 90 12.91 8.23 -13.67
C GLY A 90 14.07 8.69 -14.56
N THR A 91 15.03 9.42 -14.00
CA THR A 91 16.20 9.92 -14.74
C THR A 91 17.04 8.78 -15.30
N VAL A 92 17.28 7.73 -14.51
CA VAL A 92 18.03 6.54 -14.96
C VAL A 92 17.30 5.85 -16.11
N MET A 93 16.01 5.60 -15.98
CA MET A 93 15.22 4.95 -17.03
C MET A 93 15.22 5.77 -18.33
N THR A 94 15.07 7.10 -18.23
CA THR A 94 15.14 8.00 -19.40
C THR A 94 16.53 8.01 -20.03
N LYS A 95 17.62 7.93 -19.25
CA LYS A 95 18.98 7.96 -19.78
C LYS A 95 19.42 6.64 -20.42
N LEU A 96 18.93 5.52 -19.90
CA LEU A 96 19.21 4.20 -20.46
C LEU A 96 18.24 3.80 -21.57
N ASP A 97 17.17 4.58 -21.79
CA ASP A 97 16.08 4.27 -22.70
C ASP A 97 15.54 2.84 -22.50
N ALA A 98 15.42 2.45 -21.23
CA ALA A 98 15.11 1.08 -20.84
C ALA A 98 14.18 1.02 -19.62
N SER A 99 13.26 0.07 -19.65
CA SER A 99 12.38 -0.27 -18.54
C SER A 99 13.12 -1.12 -17.52
N TRP A 100 13.14 -0.70 -16.25
CA TRP A 100 13.69 -1.50 -15.14
C TRP A 100 12.93 -2.83 -14.89
N VAL A 101 11.71 -2.95 -15.42
CA VAL A 101 10.93 -4.19 -15.36
C VAL A 101 11.51 -5.21 -16.34
N ASP A 102 11.96 -4.78 -17.51
CA ASP A 102 12.31 -5.67 -18.63
C ASP A 102 13.82 -5.80 -18.85
N ASP A 103 14.62 -4.86 -18.34
CA ASP A 103 16.07 -4.82 -18.49
C ASP A 103 16.81 -4.95 -17.14
N ILE A 104 17.71 -5.93 -17.05
CA ILE A 104 18.47 -6.23 -15.83
C ILE A 104 19.48 -5.13 -15.45
N TYR A 105 20.07 -4.47 -16.44
CA TYR A 105 21.02 -3.37 -16.23
C TYR A 105 20.28 -2.10 -15.81
N ALA A 106 19.13 -1.80 -16.44
CA ALA A 106 18.25 -0.72 -16.00
C ALA A 106 17.77 -0.95 -14.56
N ARG A 107 17.40 -2.18 -14.22
CA ARG A 107 17.02 -2.56 -12.84
C ARG A 107 18.15 -2.35 -11.83
N ALA A 108 19.36 -2.79 -12.16
CA ALA A 108 20.53 -2.59 -11.32
C ALA A 108 20.84 -1.09 -11.14
N ALA A 109 20.79 -0.31 -12.22
CA ALA A 109 21.03 1.13 -12.19
C ALA A 109 19.97 1.88 -11.37
N VAL A 110 18.67 1.55 -11.55
CA VAL A 110 17.57 2.13 -10.75
C VAL A 110 17.75 1.81 -9.28
N LYS A 111 18.06 0.55 -8.93
CA LYS A 111 18.33 0.17 -7.53
C LYS A 111 19.46 1.01 -6.92
N SER A 112 20.58 1.15 -7.63
CA SER A 112 21.71 1.96 -7.15
C SER A 112 21.34 3.44 -7.00
N ALA A 113 20.60 4.01 -7.96
CA ALA A 113 20.17 5.41 -7.89
C ALA A 113 19.20 5.67 -6.73
N ILE A 114 18.29 4.73 -6.43
CA ILE A 114 17.39 4.83 -5.27
C ILE A 114 18.19 4.79 -3.96
N ILE A 115 19.15 3.88 -3.84
CA ILE A 115 20.01 3.78 -2.65
C ILE A 115 20.80 5.07 -2.43
N GLU A 116 21.36 5.64 -3.50
CA GLU A 116 22.13 6.88 -3.41
C GLU A 116 21.24 8.09 -3.08
N ALA A 117 20.07 8.20 -3.70
CA ALA A 117 19.11 9.27 -3.40
C ALA A 117 18.66 9.22 -1.94
N PHE A 118 18.34 8.03 -1.42
CA PHE A 118 17.98 7.83 -0.02
C PHE A 118 19.14 8.19 0.92
N SER A 119 20.33 7.67 0.65
CA SER A 119 21.54 7.92 1.45
C SER A 119 21.88 9.40 1.50
N SER A 120 21.86 10.07 0.35
CA SER A 120 22.08 11.51 0.23
C SER A 120 21.01 12.31 1.00
N TYR A 121 19.75 11.92 0.92
CA TYR A 121 18.67 12.59 1.66
C TYR A 121 18.87 12.48 3.19
N VAL A 122 19.16 11.28 3.68
CA VAL A 122 19.43 11.03 5.11
C VAL A 122 20.69 11.78 5.58
N ALA A 123 21.74 11.79 4.76
CA ALA A 123 22.98 12.51 5.05
C ALA A 123 22.77 14.04 5.18
N ASN A 124 21.79 14.59 4.47
CA ASN A 124 21.41 16.01 4.54
C ASN A 124 20.38 16.32 5.65
N ASN A 125 19.71 15.30 6.20
CA ASN A 125 18.71 15.41 7.26
C ASN A 125 19.16 14.66 8.51
N ARG A 126 20.38 14.92 8.97
CA ARG A 126 20.96 14.23 10.13
C ARG A 126 20.16 14.49 11.40
N ILE A 127 19.99 13.44 12.18
CA ILE A 127 19.45 13.50 13.54
C ILE A 127 20.62 13.86 14.47
N ASP A 128 20.38 14.81 15.38
CA ASP A 128 21.35 15.18 16.39
C ASP A 128 21.34 14.18 17.54
N LEU A 129 22.17 13.14 17.41
CA LEU A 129 22.27 12.06 18.38
C LEU A 129 22.73 12.54 19.77
N ALA A 130 23.47 13.65 19.85
CA ALA A 130 23.93 14.20 21.12
C ALA A 130 22.77 14.82 21.91
N LYS A 131 21.77 15.36 21.21
CA LYS A 131 20.58 15.95 21.81
C LYS A 131 19.50 14.94 22.13
N ASP A 132 19.28 13.98 21.22
CA ASP A 132 18.12 13.10 21.29
C ASP A 132 18.39 11.80 22.09
N GLY A 133 19.66 11.47 22.31
CA GLY A 133 20.09 10.22 22.94
C GLY A 133 19.86 9.01 22.03
N LEU A 134 20.80 8.06 22.01
CA LEU A 134 20.68 6.84 21.23
C LEU A 134 20.22 5.67 22.10
N ASP A 135 18.96 5.29 21.95
CA ASP A 135 18.43 4.04 22.52
C ASP A 135 18.64 2.89 21.53
N LEU A 136 19.61 2.01 21.82
CA LEU A 136 19.98 0.88 20.98
C LEU A 136 18.90 -0.21 20.93
N GLU A 137 18.13 -0.39 22.00
CA GLU A 137 17.06 -1.39 22.06
C GLU A 137 15.91 -0.95 21.16
N ARG A 138 15.51 0.32 21.27
CA ARG A 138 14.50 0.92 20.40
C ARG A 138 14.94 0.94 18.94
N LEU A 139 16.21 1.23 18.66
CA LEU A 139 16.76 1.19 17.29
C LEU A 139 16.65 -0.22 16.70
N SER A 140 17.14 -1.24 17.43
CA SER A 140 17.08 -2.65 17.01
C SER A 140 15.64 -3.11 16.77
N HIS A 141 14.71 -2.72 17.64
CA HIS A 141 13.29 -3.01 17.47
C HIS A 141 12.72 -2.34 16.21
N ALA A 142 12.99 -1.05 16.01
CA ALA A 142 12.54 -0.32 14.82
C ALA A 142 13.11 -0.91 13.52
N THR A 143 14.37 -1.33 13.51
CA THR A 143 14.99 -2.01 12.37
C THR A 143 14.29 -3.33 12.05
N ARG A 144 13.99 -4.15 13.06
CA ARG A 144 13.27 -5.42 12.86
C ARG A 144 11.87 -5.20 12.28
N ILE A 145 11.14 -4.20 12.79
CA ILE A 145 9.83 -3.82 12.24
C ILE A 145 9.98 -3.39 10.78
N GLY A 146 10.91 -2.48 10.49
CA GLY A 146 11.13 -1.99 9.12
C GLY A 146 11.49 -3.11 8.13
N GLN A 147 12.33 -4.06 8.55
CA GLN A 147 12.68 -5.23 7.73
C GLN A 147 11.49 -6.16 7.50
N ALA A 148 10.71 -6.45 8.54
CA ALA A 148 9.53 -7.31 8.44
C ALA A 148 8.49 -6.70 7.48
N PHE A 149 8.17 -5.42 7.65
CA PHE A 149 7.27 -4.71 6.75
C PHE A 149 7.82 -4.61 5.33
N GLY A 150 9.11 -4.32 5.17
CA GLY A 150 9.74 -4.24 3.86
C GLY A 150 9.63 -5.56 3.08
N ARG A 151 9.86 -6.70 3.74
CA ARG A 151 9.68 -8.03 3.14
C ARG A 151 8.21 -8.28 2.78
N LEU A 152 7.30 -8.07 3.74
CA LEU A 152 5.88 -8.26 3.54
C LEU A 152 5.34 -7.45 2.35
N MET A 153 5.69 -6.16 2.26
CA MET A 153 5.28 -5.31 1.15
C MET A 153 5.87 -5.77 -0.18
N GLY A 154 7.13 -6.25 -0.18
CA GLY A 154 7.78 -6.83 -1.35
C GLY A 154 7.05 -8.08 -1.85
N ASP A 155 6.77 -9.01 -0.94
CA ASP A 155 6.07 -10.27 -1.27
C ASP A 155 4.66 -9.99 -1.77
N LEU A 156 3.92 -9.09 -1.10
CA LEU A 156 2.57 -8.70 -1.54
C LEU A 156 2.58 -8.05 -2.92
N SER A 157 3.55 -7.17 -3.22
CA SER A 157 3.65 -6.55 -4.55
C SER A 157 3.95 -7.55 -5.68
N ALA A 158 4.55 -8.69 -5.36
CA ALA A 158 4.86 -9.75 -6.32
C ALA A 158 3.70 -10.76 -6.51
N THR A 159 2.65 -10.69 -5.68
CA THR A 159 1.58 -11.70 -5.66
C THR A 159 0.33 -11.17 -6.37
N PRO A 160 -0.26 -11.92 -7.33
CA PRO A 160 -1.55 -11.55 -7.92
C PRO A 160 -2.63 -11.41 -6.84
N GLY A 161 -3.23 -10.23 -6.70
CA GLY A 161 -4.19 -9.93 -5.63
C GLY A 161 -3.57 -9.46 -4.31
N GLY A 162 -2.26 -9.22 -4.25
CA GLY A 162 -1.59 -8.65 -3.08
C GLY A 162 -2.19 -7.32 -2.60
N ASP A 163 -2.75 -6.53 -3.51
CA ASP A 163 -3.49 -5.30 -3.18
C ASP A 163 -4.71 -5.54 -2.28
N LEU A 164 -5.39 -6.69 -2.42
CA LEU A 164 -6.53 -7.06 -1.58
C LEU A 164 -6.06 -7.46 -0.17
N LEU A 165 -4.99 -8.25 -0.09
CA LEU A 165 -4.34 -8.61 1.17
C LEU A 165 -3.75 -7.39 1.90
N LEU A 166 -3.19 -6.42 1.17
CA LEU A 166 -2.74 -5.15 1.73
C LEU A 166 -3.88 -4.36 2.36
N ASN A 167 -5.05 -4.34 1.71
CA ASN A 167 -6.23 -3.67 2.24
C ASN A 167 -6.80 -4.40 3.47
N GLU A 168 -6.74 -5.73 3.51
CA GLU A 168 -7.16 -6.54 4.65
C GLU A 168 -6.21 -6.37 5.86
N LEU A 169 -4.89 -6.47 5.62
CA LEU A 169 -3.85 -6.26 6.65
C LEU A 169 -3.88 -4.84 7.20
N ARG A 170 -4.18 -3.84 6.38
CA ARG A 170 -4.38 -2.46 6.85
C ARG A 170 -5.55 -2.34 7.82
N GLY A 171 -6.61 -3.14 7.65
CA GLY A 171 -7.73 -3.22 8.59
C GLY A 171 -7.34 -3.86 9.93
N ILE A 172 -6.44 -4.85 9.90
CA ILE A 172 -5.96 -5.57 11.09
C ILE A 172 -4.94 -4.73 11.87
N LEU A 173 -4.02 -4.07 11.16
CA LEU A 173 -2.93 -3.28 11.75
C LEU A 173 -3.36 -1.85 12.15
N SER A 174 -4.64 -1.50 11.95
CA SER A 174 -5.15 -0.23 12.40
C SER A 174 -5.17 -0.20 13.95
N PRO A 175 -4.62 0.86 14.58
CA PRO A 175 -4.40 0.92 16.04
C PRO A 175 -5.69 0.84 16.88
N SER A 176 -6.87 0.89 16.25
CA SER A 176 -8.17 0.72 16.89
C SER A 176 -8.55 -0.73 17.20
N ASN A 177 -7.88 -1.75 16.62
CA ASN A 177 -8.19 -3.17 16.88
C ASN A 177 -7.04 -3.97 17.51
N VAL A 178 -5.84 -3.38 17.61
CA VAL A 178 -4.73 -4.01 18.34
C VAL A 178 -4.42 -3.12 19.53
N GLY A 179 -4.97 -3.49 20.68
CA GLY A 179 -4.38 -3.10 21.95
C GLY A 179 -2.95 -3.63 21.96
N LEU A 180 -1.98 -2.83 21.50
CA LEU A 180 -0.56 -3.18 21.53
C LEU A 180 -0.05 -3.44 22.96
N GLY A 181 -0.85 -3.11 23.98
CA GLY A 181 -0.63 -3.50 25.37
C GLY A 181 -0.82 -5.00 25.65
N ASP A 182 -1.71 -5.69 24.94
CA ASP A 182 -2.04 -7.10 25.23
C ASP A 182 -1.03 -8.09 24.62
N VAL A 183 -0.33 -7.68 23.55
CA VAL A 183 0.79 -8.47 22.99
C VAL A 183 2.05 -8.37 23.88
N LEU A 184 2.16 -7.33 24.73
CA LEU A 184 3.31 -7.06 25.61
C LEU A 184 3.11 -7.52 27.06
N ALA A 185 1.89 -7.83 27.49
CA ALA A 185 1.62 -8.39 28.81
C ALA A 185 2.40 -9.69 29.13
N PRO A 186 2.56 -10.68 28.20
CA PRO A 186 3.28 -11.90 28.53
C PRO A 186 4.80 -11.74 28.62
N GLU A 187 5.41 -10.74 27.98
CA GLU A 187 6.87 -10.58 27.99
C GLU A 187 7.36 -9.86 29.25
N LYS A 188 6.64 -8.84 29.72
CA LYS A 188 6.93 -8.18 31.01
C LYS A 188 6.76 -9.16 32.18
N ALA A 189 5.69 -9.96 32.16
CA ALA A 189 5.46 -11.00 33.16
C ALA A 189 6.57 -12.07 33.17
N ARG A 190 7.04 -12.50 31.98
CA ARG A 190 8.18 -13.44 31.87
C ARG A 190 9.49 -12.84 32.38
N ARG A 191 9.73 -11.55 32.13
CA ARG A 191 10.93 -10.83 32.60
C ARG A 191 10.93 -10.67 34.12
N ASP A 192 9.78 -10.37 34.71
CA ASP A 192 9.62 -10.22 36.16
C ASP A 192 9.74 -11.57 36.89
N ILE A 193 9.30 -12.68 36.27
CA ILE A 193 9.50 -14.05 36.79
C ILE A 193 10.99 -14.43 36.72
N ALA A 194 11.65 -14.20 35.58
CA ALA A 194 13.07 -14.51 35.41
C ALA A 194 13.97 -13.70 36.37
N LEU A 195 13.64 -12.43 36.63
CA LEU A 195 14.37 -11.60 37.61
C LEU A 195 14.17 -12.08 39.04
N LYS A 196 12.97 -12.56 39.40
CA LYS A 196 12.71 -13.16 40.71
C LYS A 196 13.46 -14.48 40.90
N GLU A 197 13.49 -15.34 39.89
CA GLU A 197 14.23 -16.61 39.94
C GLU A 197 15.75 -16.40 40.03
N LEU A 198 16.28 -15.40 39.32
CA LEU A 198 17.69 -15.04 39.38
C LEU A 198 18.09 -14.51 40.78
N ASN A 199 17.27 -13.63 41.36
CA ASN A 199 17.55 -13.09 42.70
C ASN A 199 17.42 -14.17 43.79
N ALA A 200 16.44 -15.07 43.68
CA ALA A 200 16.30 -16.20 44.60
C ALA A 200 17.49 -17.17 44.53
N SER A 201 18.11 -17.31 43.35
CA SER A 201 19.31 -18.15 43.15
C SER A 201 20.60 -17.50 43.65
N LEU A 202 20.60 -16.18 43.88
CA LEU A 202 21.74 -15.43 44.42
C LEU A 202 21.71 -15.30 45.95
N GLU A 203 20.54 -15.50 46.56
CA GLU A 203 20.35 -15.46 48.02
C GLU A 203 20.41 -16.85 48.69
N ALA A 204 20.49 -17.93 47.92
CA ALA A 204 20.66 -19.32 48.38
C ALA A 204 22.11 -19.79 48.27
#